data_AF-A0A7K4IQB3-F1
#
_entry.id   AF-A0A7K4IQB3-F1
#
_cell.length_a   1.000
_cell.length_b   1.000
_cell.length_c   1.000
_cell.angle_alpha   90.00
_cell.angle_beta   90.00
_cell.angle_gamma   90.00
#
_symmetry.space_group_name_H-M   'P 1'
#
loop_
_entity.id
_entity.type
_entity.pdbx_description
1 polymer ?
#
loop_
_entity_poly.entity_id
_entity_poly.type
_entity_poly.pdbx_seq_one_letter_code
_entity_poly.pdbx_strand_id
1 'polypeptide(L)'
;MADACGTWYPTIFPEKCDGCIKFGKPRCVEFCPNGVLEFQDGKVVVAYPYKCVNGCTACEPLCHKKAISFPKRASTFTFAASEDKGLLRKTVCIRCGKSFWTNREVDICMDCENKK
;
A
#
# COMPACT_ATOMS: atom_id res chain seq x y z
N MET A 1 13.34 12.74 24.51
CA MET A 1 12.15 13.57 24.24
C MET A 1 11.83 13.49 22.75
N ALA A 2 10.89 12.62 22.38
CA ALA A 2 10.10 12.67 21.16
C ALA A 2 9.01 11.60 21.32
N ASP A 3 8.22 11.75 22.38
CA ASP A 3 6.92 11.14 22.48
C ASP A 3 6.04 11.84 21.44
N ALA A 4 6.17 11.38 20.20
CA ALA A 4 5.29 11.83 19.13
C ALA A 4 4.03 10.98 19.23
N CYS A 5 3.11 11.39 20.12
CA CYS A 5 1.68 11.36 19.84
C CYS A 5 1.41 12.27 18.61
N GLY A 6 2.11 11.98 17.51
CA GLY A 6 2.28 12.83 16.35
C GLY A 6 1.23 12.45 15.33
N THR A 7 0.36 13.40 15.02
CA THR A 7 -0.65 13.28 13.98
C THR A 7 -0.02 12.68 12.73
N TRP A 8 -0.54 11.54 12.28
CA TRP A 8 -0.06 10.87 11.09
C TRP A 8 -0.66 11.54 9.86
N TYR A 9 0.13 12.24 9.06
CA TYR A 9 -0.29 12.82 7.79
C TYR A 9 0.89 12.95 6.83
N PRO A 10 0.66 12.98 5.51
CA PRO A 10 1.72 13.19 4.54
C PRO A 10 2.23 14.64 4.57
N THR A 11 3.51 14.83 4.28
CA THR A 11 4.09 16.12 3.90
C THR A 11 4.19 16.19 2.38
N ILE A 12 3.72 17.28 1.77
CA ILE A 12 3.80 17.50 0.33
C ILE A 12 4.93 18.49 0.02
N PHE A 13 5.83 18.11 -0.87
CA PHE A 13 6.92 18.95 -1.36
C PHE A 13 6.49 19.68 -2.64
N PRO A 14 6.17 20.99 -2.57
CA PRO A 14 5.65 21.74 -3.71
C PRO A 14 6.68 21.94 -4.84
N GLU A 15 7.96 21.71 -4.56
CA GLU A 15 9.05 21.77 -5.55
C GLU A 15 9.05 20.55 -6.49
N LYS A 16 8.61 19.40 -5.98
CA LYS A 16 8.52 18.14 -6.73
C LYS A 16 7.14 17.91 -7.32
N CYS A 17 6.12 18.54 -6.75
CA CYS A 17 4.74 18.41 -7.21
C CYS A 17 4.57 19.18 -8.53
N ASP A 18 4.37 18.45 -9.63
CA ASP A 18 4.02 19.01 -10.94
C ASP A 18 2.50 19.22 -11.11
N GLY A 19 1.71 19.06 -10.04
CA GLY A 19 0.27 19.21 -10.08
C GLY A 19 -0.47 18.10 -10.82
N CYS A 20 0.22 17.07 -11.31
CA CYS A 20 -0.35 16.08 -12.22
C CYS A 20 -1.07 16.73 -13.41
N ILE A 21 -0.56 17.86 -13.90
CA ILE A 21 -1.14 18.65 -15.01
C ILE A 21 -1.45 17.81 -16.26
N LYS A 22 -0.72 16.70 -16.46
CA LYS A 22 -0.92 15.76 -17.57
C LYS A 22 -2.18 14.90 -17.44
N PHE A 23 -2.69 14.71 -16.23
CA PHE A 23 -3.80 13.81 -15.91
C PHE A 23 -5.09 14.56 -15.54
N GLY A 24 -5.09 15.90 -15.60
CA GLY A 24 -6.22 16.75 -15.25
C GLY A 24 -6.44 16.89 -13.74
N LYS A 25 -6.51 15.76 -13.01
CA LYS A 25 -6.56 15.73 -11.54
C LYS A 25 -5.43 14.89 -10.93
N PRO A 26 -4.92 15.28 -9.75
CA PRO A 26 -3.94 14.49 -9.03
C PRO A 26 -4.56 13.21 -8.47
N ARG A 27 -4.06 12.06 -8.93
CA ARG A 27 -4.50 10.72 -8.47
C ARG A 27 -4.40 10.54 -6.95
N CYS A 28 -3.47 11.21 -6.28
CA CYS A 28 -3.35 11.14 -4.82
C CYS A 28 -4.54 11.78 -4.09
N VAL A 29 -5.18 12.80 -4.68
CA VAL A 29 -6.41 13.41 -4.15
C VAL A 29 -7.59 12.48 -4.43
N GLU A 30 -7.73 11.99 -5.66
CA GLU A 30 -8.85 11.12 -6.04
C GLU A 30 -8.84 9.76 -5.32
N PHE A 31 -7.65 9.24 -5.02
CA PHE A 31 -7.51 7.97 -4.31
C PHE A 31 -7.84 8.07 -2.83
N CYS A 32 -7.74 9.26 -2.20
CA CYS A 32 -7.94 9.39 -0.77
C CYS A 32 -9.43 9.53 -0.44
N PRO A 33 -10.13 8.48 0.06
CA PRO A 33 -11.56 8.56 0.35
C PRO A 33 -11.87 9.55 1.49
N ASN A 34 -10.89 9.84 2.33
CA ASN A 34 -11.02 10.74 3.47
C ASN A 34 -10.85 12.22 3.09
N GLY A 35 -10.47 12.53 1.84
CA GLY A 35 -10.27 13.90 1.38
C GLY A 35 -9.17 14.65 2.14
N VAL A 36 -8.10 13.95 2.55
CA VAL A 36 -6.97 14.56 3.31
C VAL A 36 -6.23 15.60 2.46
N LEU A 37 -6.13 15.31 1.16
CA LEU A 37 -5.41 16.10 0.17
C LEU A 37 -6.41 16.88 -0.68
N GLU A 38 -6.10 18.13 -0.97
CA GLU A 38 -6.83 18.96 -1.92
C GLU A 38 -5.91 19.47 -3.02
N PHE A 39 -6.50 19.79 -4.17
CA PHE A 39 -5.79 20.39 -5.30
C PHE A 39 -6.12 21.87 -5.36
N GLN A 40 -5.12 22.72 -5.13
CA GLN A 40 -5.24 24.18 -5.12
C GLN A 40 -4.06 24.78 -5.88
N ASP A 41 -4.31 25.80 -6.70
CA ASP A 41 -3.27 26.55 -7.43
C ASP A 41 -2.30 25.67 -8.24
N GLY A 42 -2.82 24.60 -8.85
CA GLY A 42 -2.02 23.68 -9.65
C GLY A 42 -1.11 22.76 -8.82
N LYS A 43 -1.27 22.71 -7.50
CA LYS A 43 -0.49 21.85 -6.59
C LYS A 43 -1.39 21.12 -5.60
N VAL A 44 -0.84 20.06 -5.01
CA VAL A 44 -1.53 19.30 -3.97
C VAL A 44 -1.14 19.86 -2.61
N VAL A 45 -2.13 20.09 -1.75
CA VAL A 45 -1.96 20.56 -0.37
C VAL A 45 -2.67 19.62 0.60
N VAL A 46 -2.22 19.60 1.85
CA VAL A 46 -2.87 18.84 2.92
C VAL A 46 -3.92 19.73 3.56
N ALA A 47 -5.19 19.53 3.22
CA ALA A 47 -6.29 20.33 3.76
C ALA A 47 -6.78 19.81 5.11
N TYR A 48 -6.85 18.47 5.26
CA TYR A 48 -7.41 17.82 6.45
C TYR A 48 -6.44 16.78 7.02
N PRO A 49 -5.34 17.18 7.69
CA PRO A 49 -4.34 16.26 8.22
C PRO A 49 -4.93 15.27 9.23
N TYR A 50 -5.90 15.69 10.04
CA TYR A 50 -6.56 14.86 11.05
C TYR A 50 -7.46 13.75 10.49
N LYS A 51 -7.84 13.84 9.20
CA LYS A 51 -8.61 12.79 8.52
C LYS A 51 -7.73 11.67 7.97
N CYS A 52 -6.41 11.80 8.08
CA CYS A 52 -5.49 10.78 7.61
C CYS A 52 -5.44 9.63 8.62
N VAL A 53 -5.66 8.41 8.14
CA VAL A 53 -5.66 7.22 8.99
C VAL A 53 -4.24 6.94 9.45
N ASN A 54 -4.05 6.80 10.76
CA ASN A 54 -2.75 6.46 11.36
C ASN A 54 -2.16 5.23 10.68
N GLY A 55 -1.02 5.45 10.04
CA GLY A 55 -0.28 4.41 9.34
C GLY A 55 -0.60 4.23 7.85
N CYS A 56 -1.63 4.89 7.31
CA CYS A 56 -1.90 4.83 5.88
C CYS A 56 -0.81 5.56 5.09
N THR A 57 -0.12 4.86 4.19
CA THR A 57 0.88 5.44 3.25
C THR A 57 0.46 5.28 1.79
N ALA A 58 -0.78 4.89 1.54
CA ALA A 58 -1.21 4.43 0.22
C ALA A 58 -1.13 5.51 -0.88
N CYS A 59 -1.18 6.80 -0.52
CA CYS A 59 -1.02 7.89 -1.48
C CYS A 59 0.45 8.19 -1.85
N GLU A 60 1.42 7.79 -1.03
CA GLU A 60 2.86 8.01 -1.29
C GLU A 60 3.33 7.38 -2.63
N PRO A 61 3.10 6.08 -2.90
CA PRO A 61 3.54 5.45 -4.15
C PRO A 61 2.76 5.93 -5.39
N LEU A 62 1.60 6.58 -5.23
CA LEU A 62 0.82 7.10 -6.36
C LEU A 62 1.48 8.32 -7.00
N CYS A 63 2.35 9.02 -6.28
CA CYS A 63 3.05 10.17 -6.80
C CYS A 63 4.32 9.73 -7.56
N HIS A 64 4.27 9.74 -8.89
CA HIS A 64 5.44 9.41 -9.74
C HIS A 64 6.66 10.30 -9.45
N LYS A 65 6.45 11.55 -9.03
CA LYS A 65 7.50 12.49 -8.65
C LYS A 65 8.02 12.33 -7.23
N LYS A 66 7.42 11.44 -6.43
CA LYS A 66 7.76 11.25 -5.00
C LYS A 66 7.73 12.59 -4.24
N ALA A 67 6.70 13.40 -4.51
CA ALA A 67 6.48 14.68 -3.84
C ALA A 67 5.78 14.50 -2.48
N ILE A 68 5.33 13.29 -2.13
CA ILE A 68 4.65 12.96 -0.89
C ILE A 68 5.62 12.19 -0.01
N SER A 69 5.70 12.50 1.27
CA SER A 69 6.51 11.77 2.25
C SER A 69 5.80 11.66 3.59
N PHE A 70 5.85 10.47 4.20
CA PHE A 70 5.29 10.24 5.52
C PHE A 70 6.35 10.28 6.64
N PRO A 71 5.93 10.55 7.90
CA PRO A 71 6.80 10.37 9.05
C PRO A 71 7.32 8.93 9.09
N LYS A 72 8.63 8.77 9.26
CA LYS A 72 9.26 7.45 9.36
C LYS A 72 8.78 6.78 10.63
N ARG A 73 8.06 5.65 10.51
CA ARG A 73 7.88 4.76 11.65
C ARG A 73 9.26 4.28 12.06
N ALA A 74 9.64 4.47 13.32
CA ALA A 74 10.86 3.89 13.85
C ALA A 74 10.71 2.36 13.81
N SER A 75 11.18 1.75 12.73
CA SER A 75 11.15 0.30 12.54
C SER A 75 12.31 -0.30 13.33
N THR A 76 12.12 -0.51 14.62
CA THR A 76 12.95 -1.45 15.40
C THR A 76 12.46 -2.87 15.11
N PHE A 77 12.62 -3.32 13.87
CA PHE A 77 12.47 -4.73 13.51
C PHE A 77 13.87 -5.28 13.32
N THR A 78 14.40 -5.88 14.38
CA THR A 78 15.49 -6.85 14.25
C THR A 78 14.96 -7.96 13.36
N PHE A 79 15.64 -8.24 12.25
CA PHE A 79 15.29 -9.35 11.36
C PHE A 79 15.51 -10.67 12.10
N ALA A 80 14.52 -11.10 12.89
CA ALA A 80 14.42 -12.48 13.30
C ALA A 80 13.96 -13.25 12.06
N ALA A 81 14.82 -14.15 11.58
CA ALA A 81 14.54 -15.02 10.45
C ALA A 81 13.19 -15.73 10.65
N SER A 82 12.19 -15.36 9.85
CA SER A 82 10.87 -15.99 9.87
C SER A 82 10.91 -17.23 8.98
N GLU A 83 11.19 -18.40 9.56
CA GLU A 83 10.85 -19.69 8.94
C GLU A 83 9.34 -19.96 9.08
N ASP A 84 8.51 -19.06 8.52
CA ASP A 84 7.07 -19.20 8.55
C ASP A 84 6.58 -19.81 7.23
N LYS A 85 6.56 -21.14 7.16
CA LYS A 85 5.77 -21.87 6.15
C LYS A 85 4.34 -22.09 6.67
N GLY A 86 3.77 -21.08 7.33
CA GLY A 86 2.62 -21.21 8.22
C GLY A 86 1.26 -20.84 7.63
N LEU A 87 1.03 -20.90 6.32
CA LEU A 87 -0.33 -20.86 5.72
C LEU A 87 -0.47 -21.76 4.48
N LEU A 88 0.62 -22.38 4.01
CA LEU A 88 0.62 -23.18 2.79
C LEU A 88 0.80 -24.65 3.16
N ARG A 89 -0.18 -25.49 2.82
CA ARG A 89 -0.06 -26.95 2.88
C ARG A 89 0.47 -27.47 1.55
N LYS A 90 1.36 -28.46 1.59
CA LYS A 90 1.78 -29.21 0.40
C LYS A 90 0.82 -30.37 0.21
N THR A 91 0.14 -30.44 -0.93
CA THR A 91 -0.79 -31.51 -1.29
C THR A 91 -0.57 -31.96 -2.74
N VAL A 92 -1.27 -33.01 -3.18
CA VAL A 92 -1.18 -33.58 -4.54
C VAL A 92 -2.52 -33.43 -5.24
N CYS A 93 -2.49 -32.97 -6.49
CA CYS A 93 -3.70 -32.79 -7.28
C CYS A 93 -4.34 -34.14 -7.65
N ILE A 94 -5.62 -34.34 -7.33
CA ILE A 94 -6.38 -35.56 -7.67
C ILE A 94 -6.59 -35.76 -9.17
N ARG A 95 -6.42 -34.71 -9.99
CA ARG A 95 -6.63 -34.76 -11.46
C ARG A 95 -5.36 -35.05 -12.25
N CYS A 96 -4.23 -34.44 -11.87
CA CYS A 96 -2.98 -34.54 -12.63
C CYS A 96 -1.81 -35.13 -11.84
N GLY A 97 -1.99 -35.47 -10.56
CA GLY A 97 -0.96 -36.08 -9.72
C GLY A 97 0.21 -35.16 -9.34
N LYS A 98 0.16 -33.87 -9.70
CA LYS A 98 1.23 -32.92 -9.38
C LYS A 98 1.15 -32.47 -7.92
N SER A 99 2.30 -32.44 -7.23
CA SER A 99 2.40 -31.82 -5.91
C SER A 99 2.39 -30.30 -6.03
N PHE A 100 1.57 -29.62 -5.25
CA PHE A 100 1.47 -28.17 -5.24
C PHE A 100 1.27 -27.65 -3.81
N TRP A 101 1.58 -26.38 -3.61
CA TRP A 101 1.36 -25.67 -2.35
C TRP A 101 0.10 -24.85 -2.47
N THR A 102 -0.77 -24.92 -1.47
CA THR A 102 -2.03 -24.20 -1.46
C THR A 102 -2.44 -23.87 -0.04
N ASN A 103 -3.18 -22.77 0.16
CA ASN A 103 -3.92 -22.56 1.40
C ASN A 103 -5.37 -23.10 1.29
N ARG A 104 -5.77 -23.57 0.10
CA ARG A 104 -7.12 -24.05 -0.16
C ARG A 104 -7.31 -25.45 0.40
N GLU A 105 -8.54 -25.73 0.81
CA GLU A 105 -8.93 -27.04 1.31
C GLU A 105 -9.12 -28.09 0.21
N VAL A 106 -9.07 -27.69 -1.06
CA VAL A 106 -9.23 -28.57 -2.22
C VAL A 106 -7.91 -29.10 -2.75
N ASP A 107 -7.86 -30.40 -3.04
CA ASP A 107 -6.70 -31.09 -3.61
C ASP A 107 -6.76 -31.09 -5.16
N ILE A 108 -7.08 -29.93 -5.74
CA ILE A 108 -7.07 -29.69 -7.20
C ILE A 108 -6.14 -28.51 -7.48
N CYS A 109 -5.14 -28.71 -8.34
CA CYS A 109 -4.25 -27.62 -8.74
C CYS A 109 -4.98 -26.61 -9.63
N MET A 110 -4.53 -25.36 -9.61
CA MET A 110 -5.12 -24.26 -10.38
C MET A 110 -5.21 -24.58 -11.89
N ASP A 111 -4.20 -25.25 -12.47
CA ASP A 111 -4.23 -25.65 -13.89
C ASP A 111 -5.38 -26.62 -14.21
N CYS A 112 -5.75 -27.49 -13.29
CA CYS A 112 -6.84 -28.45 -13.47
C CYS A 112 -8.21 -27.85 -13.16
N GLU A 113 -8.26 -26.81 -12.32
CA GLU A 113 -9.49 -26.04 -12.06
C GLU A 113 -9.87 -25.17 -13.27
N ASN A 114 -8.89 -24.53 -13.90
CA ASN A 114 -9.12 -23.62 -15.04
C ASN A 114 -9.41 -24.32 -16.38
N LYS A 115 -9.20 -25.63 -16.48
CA LYS A 115 -9.50 -26.45 -17.68
C LYS A 115 -10.93 -27.00 -17.69
N LYS A 116 -11.89 -26.26 -17.13
CA LYS A 116 -13.32 -26.64 -17.18
C LYS A 116 -13.82 -26.68 -18.62
#